data_AF-A0A2S4KDJ2-F1
#
_entry.id   AF-A0A2S4KDJ2-F1
#
_cell.length_a   1.000
_cell.length_b   1.000
_cell.length_c   1.000
_cell.angle_alpha   90.00
_cell.angle_beta   90.00
_cell.angle_gamma   90.00
#
_symmetry.space_group_name_H-M   'P 1'
#
loop_
_entity.id
_entity.type
_entity.pdbx_description
1 polymer ?
#
loop_
_entity_poly.entity_id
_entity_poly.type
_entity_poly.pdbx_seq_one_letter_code
_entity_poly.pdbx_strand_id
1 'polypeptide(L)' 'MRGSQDFQGAMFSYISLEERVPQAHPLRKLRAVVDALLATMNREFEAVYARRGRPSVPP' A
#
# COMPACT_ATOMS: atom_id res chain seq x y z
N MET A 1 5.05 11.87 35.76
CA MET A 1 4.07 12.07 34.66
C MET A 1 4.41 11.20 33.47
N ARG A 2 3.87 9.99 33.42
CA ARG A 2 3.39 9.34 32.19
C ARG A 2 2.44 8.26 32.68
N GLY A 3 1.16 8.43 32.34
CA GLY A 3 0.08 7.55 32.77
C GLY A 3 0.27 6.12 32.29
N SER A 4 -0.56 5.23 32.80
CA SER A 4 -0.70 3.85 32.33
C SER A 4 -0.71 3.79 30.81
N GLN A 5 0.17 2.96 30.23
CA GLN A 5 0.12 2.65 28.81
C GLN A 5 -1.00 1.65 28.58
N ASP A 6 -2.10 2.12 28.00
CA ASP A 6 -3.10 1.25 27.40
C ASP A 6 -2.50 0.68 26.11
N PHE A 7 -2.03 -0.56 26.17
CA PHE A 7 -1.61 -1.28 24.97
C PHE A 7 -2.86 -1.57 24.13
N GLN A 8 -3.05 -0.79 23.06
CA GLN A 8 -4.02 -1.12 22.04
C GLN A 8 -3.62 -2.47 21.43
N GLY A 9 -4.47 -3.49 21.62
CA GLY A 9 -4.26 -4.81 21.04
C GLY A 9 -4.10 -4.71 19.52
N ALA A 10 -3.15 -5.46 18.99
CA ALA A 10 -2.87 -5.43 17.56
C ALA A 10 -4.07 -5.96 16.76
N MET A 11 -4.73 -5.09 16.00
CA MET A 11 -5.85 -5.45 15.13
C MET A 11 -5.31 -5.81 13.74
N PHE A 12 -4.67 -6.97 13.61
CA PHE A 12 -4.23 -7.47 12.31
C PHE A 12 -5.34 -8.28 11.65
N SER A 13 -5.72 -7.91 10.43
CA SER A 13 -6.65 -8.69 9.61
C SER A 13 -5.88 -9.38 8.49
N TYR A 14 -5.74 -10.70 8.58
CA TYR A 14 -5.15 -11.57 7.56
C TYR A 14 -6.18 -11.95 6.51
N ILE A 15 -6.61 -10.98 5.72
CA ILE A 15 -7.50 -11.25 4.59
C ILE A 15 -6.98 -10.45 3.42
N SER A 16 -6.82 -11.10 2.27
CA SER A 16 -6.40 -10.39 1.07
C SER A 16 -7.46 -9.36 0.68
N LEU A 17 -7.04 -8.24 0.09
CA LEU A 17 -7.99 -7.28 -0.48
C LEU A 17 -8.84 -7.95 -1.56
N GLU A 18 -8.26 -8.94 -2.22
CA GLU A 18 -8.90 -9.77 -3.22
C GLU A 18 -10.05 -10.60 -2.65
N GLU A 19 -9.90 -11.13 -1.44
CA GLU A 19 -10.96 -11.81 -0.69
C GLU A 19 -11.99 -10.82 -0.13
N ARG A 20 -11.58 -9.60 0.26
CA ARG A 20 -12.51 -8.58 0.77
C ARG A 20 -13.41 -7.96 -0.29
N VAL A 21 -12.93 -7.83 -1.52
CA VAL A 21 -13.67 -7.16 -2.60
C VAL A 21 -14.12 -8.21 -3.61
N PRO A 22 -15.41 -8.60 -3.65
CA PRO A 22 -15.90 -9.60 -4.59
C PRO A 22 -15.55 -9.28 -6.05
N GLN A 23 -15.41 -10.31 -6.90
CA GLN A 23 -15.05 -10.11 -8.30
C GLN A 23 -16.05 -9.24 -9.07
N ALA A 24 -17.34 -9.40 -8.78
CA ALA A 24 -18.41 -8.61 -9.40
C ALA A 24 -18.54 -7.18 -8.82
N HIS A 25 -17.69 -6.79 -7.86
CA HIS A 25 -17.81 -5.50 -7.19
C HIS A 25 -17.43 -4.35 -8.14
N PRO A 26 -18.25 -3.28 -8.24
CA PRO A 26 -18.00 -2.16 -9.15
C PRO A 26 -16.61 -1.50 -9.01
N LEU A 27 -16.06 -1.45 -7.78
CA LEU A 27 -14.71 -0.92 -7.53
C LEU A 27 -13.60 -1.65 -8.30
N ARG A 28 -13.81 -2.92 -8.70
CA ARG A 28 -12.83 -3.65 -9.52
C ARG A 28 -12.61 -2.98 -10.89
N LYS A 29 -13.64 -2.32 -11.44
CA LYS A 29 -13.52 -1.55 -12.69
C LYS A 29 -12.64 -0.31 -12.49
N LEU A 30 -12.79 0.37 -11.36
CA LEU A 30 -11.98 1.54 -11.03
C LEU A 30 -10.50 1.15 -10.89
N ARG A 31 -10.20 0.00 -10.26
CA ARG A 31 -8.83 -0.52 -10.18
C ARG A 31 -8.18 -0.66 -11.55
N ALA A 32 -8.87 -1.26 -12.52
CA ALA A 32 -8.31 -1.41 -13.87
C ALA A 32 -7.97 -0.07 -14.55
N VAL A 33 -8.82 0.95 -14.35
CA VAL A 33 -8.57 2.31 -14.89
C VAL A 33 -7.38 2.97 -14.21
N VAL A 34 -7.30 2.87 -12.88
CA VAL A 34 -6.21 3.45 -12.09
C VAL A 34 -4.89 2.75 -12.40
N ASP A 35 -4.89 1.42 -12.50
CA ASP A 35 -3.69 0.64 -12.83
C ASP A 35 -3.13 1.04 -14.20
N ALA A 36 -4.00 1.24 -15.20
CA ALA A 36 -3.60 1.73 -16.51
C ALA A 36 -3.02 3.15 -16.46
N LEU A 37 -3.62 4.05 -15.68
CA LEU A 37 -3.12 5.42 -15.50
C LEU A 37 -1.75 5.42 -14.78
N LEU A 38 -1.60 4.63 -13.72
CA LEU A 38 -0.33 4.56 -12.99
C LEU A 38 0.79 3.97 -13.86
N ALA A 39 0.46 3.03 -14.75
CA ALA A 39 1.42 2.48 -15.70
C ALA A 39 1.96 3.55 -16.68
N THR A 40 1.16 4.53 -17.08
CA THR A 40 1.65 5.61 -17.96
C THR A 40 2.60 6.55 -17.22
N MET A 41 2.48 6.65 -15.89
CA MET A 41 3.30 7.50 -15.03
C MET A 41 4.60 6.81 -14.55
N ASN A 42 4.85 5.57 -14.98
CA ASN A 42 5.95 4.77 -14.42
C ASN A 42 7.32 5.44 -14.64
N ARG A 43 7.53 6.11 -15.78
CA ARG A 43 8.80 6.78 -16.08
C ARG A 43 9.05 7.96 -15.15
N GLU A 44 8.01 8.73 -14.86
CA GLU A 44 8.06 9.87 -13.95
C GLU A 44 8.36 9.41 -12.52
N PHE A 45 7.74 8.30 -12.08
CA PHE A 45 8.03 7.73 -10.76
C PHE A 45 9.47 7.22 -10.66
N GLU A 46 9.94 6.47 -11.65
CA GLU A 46 11.32 5.97 -11.71
C GLU A 46 12.35 7.10 -11.64
N ALA A 47 12.08 8.24 -12.29
CA ALA A 47 12.96 9.39 -12.26
C ALA A 47 13.10 10.03 -10.86
N VAL A 48 12.07 9.90 -10.02
CA VAL A 48 12.03 10.47 -8.66
C VAL A 48 12.57 9.50 -7.61
N TYR A 49 12.57 8.19 -7.89
CA TYR A 49 13.15 7.20 -6.99
C TYR A 49 14.68 7.27 -6.95
N ALA A 50 15.22 7.10 -5.74
CA ALA A 50 16.66 7.03 -5.56
C ALA A 50 17.22 5.75 -6.19
N ARG A 51 18.31 5.88 -6.98
CA ARG A 51 18.98 4.74 -7.61
C ARG A 51 19.62 3.76 -6.63
N ARG A 52 19.84 4.18 -5.38
CA ARG A 52 20.33 3.36 -4.28
C ARG A 52 19.33 3.46 -3.13
N GLY A 53 19.17 2.36 -2.40
CA GLY A 53 18.31 2.29 -1.22
C GLY A 53 18.72 3.29 -0.13
N ARG A 54 17.85 3.49 0.85
CA ARG A 54 18.12 4.38 1.98
C ARG A 54 19.32 3.85 2.76
N PRO A 55 20.44 4.61 2.89
CA PRO A 55 21.67 4.13 3.52
C PRO A 55 21.53 3.66 4.98
N SER A 56 20.44 4.04 5.65
CA SER A 56 20.18 3.79 7.07
C SER A 56 19.20 2.64 7.34
N VAL A 57 18.94 1.77 6.36
CA VAL A 57 18.22 0.51 6.57
C VAL A 57 19.25 -0.63 6.42
N PRO A 58 19.75 -1.22 7.53
CA PRO A 58 20.61 -2.39 7.46
C PRO A 58 19.79 -3.63 7.02
N PRO A 59 20.45 -4.66 6.46
CA PRO A 59 19.80 -5.89 6.01
C PRO A 59 19.12 -6.66 7.15
#